data_AF-A0AB40BRA5-F1
#
_entry.id   AF-A0AB40BRA5-F1
#
_cell.length_a   1.000
_cell.length_b   1.000
_cell.length_c   1.000
_cell.angle_alpha   90.00
_cell.angle_beta   90.00
_cell.angle_gamma   90.00
#
_symmetry.space_group_name_H-M   'P 1'
#
loop_
_entity.id
_entity.type
_entity.pdbx_description
1 polymer ?
#
loop_
_entity_poly.entity_id
_entity_poly.type
_entity_poly.pdbx_seq_one_letter_code
_entity_poly.pdbx_strand_id
1 'polypeptide(L)'
;MGGNIMPSLFNLTSLQTLNLAFNMFNQLSAVLRSDLEKLANLTHLNLSNSGLLEGQVPISISRLTKLVSLDLSQDFHPHTLKLEKPDLGILIRNLSNLKQLYLDGVNISSSGTKWCQTISDSAPGLQTLSLRVNTVVNLESQ
;
A
#
# COMPACT_ATOMS: atom_id res chain seq x y z
N MET A 1 22.69 3.90 -5.51
CA MET A 1 22.43 5.32 -5.85
C MET A 1 20.91 5.46 -5.95
N GLY A 2 20.27 6.13 -4.99
CA GLY A 2 18.81 6.35 -5.03
C GLY A 2 18.46 7.53 -5.94
N GLY A 3 17.36 7.43 -6.69
CA GLY A 3 16.84 8.49 -7.55
C GLY A 3 15.77 9.34 -6.85
N ASN A 4 15.45 10.50 -7.43
CA ASN A 4 14.29 11.30 -7.02
C ASN A 4 13.14 11.06 -8.01
N ILE A 5 11.92 10.90 -7.48
CA ILE A 5 10.72 10.88 -8.29
C ILE A 5 10.34 12.33 -8.66
N MET A 6 10.08 12.60 -9.94
CA MET A 6 9.69 13.93 -10.39
C MET A 6 8.23 14.21 -10.00
N PRO A 7 7.91 15.27 -9.24
CA PRO A 7 6.54 15.58 -8.83
C PRO A 7 5.56 15.76 -10.00
N SER A 8 6.07 16.17 -11.17
CA SER A 8 5.27 16.31 -12.40
C SER A 8 4.61 15.01 -12.87
N LEU A 9 5.12 13.84 -12.48
CA LEU A 9 4.49 12.54 -12.74
C LEU A 9 3.04 12.50 -12.25
N PHE A 10 2.76 13.14 -11.11
CA PHE A 10 1.45 13.12 -10.46
C PHE A 10 0.46 14.11 -11.09
N ASN A 11 0.89 14.90 -12.08
CA ASN A 11 0.00 15.74 -12.89
C ASN A 11 -0.62 14.95 -14.06
N LEU A 12 -0.22 13.69 -14.28
CA LEU A 12 -0.81 12.81 -15.29
C LEU A 12 -2.16 12.24 -14.80
N THR A 13 -3.14 13.11 -14.56
CA THR A 13 -4.42 12.78 -13.89
C THR A 13 -5.32 11.80 -14.67
N SER A 14 -4.99 11.50 -15.93
CA SER A 14 -5.66 10.47 -16.73
C SER A 14 -5.08 9.06 -16.51
N LEU A 15 -3.99 8.91 -15.75
CA LEU A 15 -3.40 7.59 -15.47
C LEU A 15 -4.39 6.66 -14.76
N GLN A 16 -4.45 5.44 -15.25
CA GLN A 16 -5.19 4.33 -14.62
C GLN A 16 -4.25 3.30 -13.99
N THR A 17 -3.03 3.18 -14.50
CA THR A 17 -2.03 2.25 -13.98
C THR A 17 -0.74 2.99 -13.72
N LEU A 18 -0.20 2.84 -12.51
CA LEU A 18 1.11 3.34 -12.12
C LEU A 18 1.91 2.20 -11.49
N ASN A 19 3.06 1.89 -12.09
CA ASN A 19 4.00 0.91 -11.57
C ASN A 19 5.34 1.59 -11.30
N LEU A 20 5.73 1.65 -10.02
CA LEU A 20 7.00 2.18 -9.53
C LEU A 20 7.84 1.09 -8.86
N ALA A 21 7.47 -0.17 -9.06
CA ALA A 21 8.10 -1.29 -8.38
C ALA A 21 9.61 -1.34 -8.64
N PHE A 22 10.36 -1.86 -7.67
CA PHE A 22 11.81 -2.07 -7.77
C PHE A 22 12.64 -0.81 -8.08
N ASN A 23 12.16 0.36 -7.68
CA ASN A 23 12.92 1.62 -7.77
C ASN A 23 13.34 2.11 -6.37
N MET A 24 14.60 2.52 -6.19
CA MET A 24 15.06 3.09 -4.92
C MET A 24 14.91 4.61 -4.92
N PHE A 25 13.78 5.11 -4.42
CA PHE A 25 13.54 6.54 -4.28
C PHE A 25 13.84 7.04 -2.86
N ASN A 26 14.57 8.15 -2.74
CA ASN A 26 14.95 8.69 -1.42
C ASN A 26 13.80 9.42 -0.69
N GLN A 27 12.82 9.94 -1.43
CA GLN A 27 11.75 10.82 -0.90
C GLN A 27 10.36 10.42 -1.38
N LEU A 28 10.18 9.15 -1.80
CA LEU A 28 8.89 8.71 -2.33
C LEU A 28 7.75 8.91 -1.33
N SER A 29 7.95 8.56 -0.06
CA SER A 29 6.91 8.72 0.97
C SER A 29 6.45 10.19 1.11
N ALA A 30 7.37 11.16 1.05
CA ALA A 30 7.02 12.58 1.06
C ALA A 30 6.17 12.97 -0.16
N VAL A 31 6.57 12.56 -1.36
CA VAL A 31 5.84 12.87 -2.60
C VAL A 31 4.47 12.17 -2.65
N LEU A 32 4.38 10.94 -2.17
CA LEU A 32 3.10 10.23 -2.09
C LEU A 32 2.13 10.95 -1.15
N ARG A 33 2.61 11.55 -0.04
CA ARG A 33 1.74 12.32 0.88
C ARG A 33 1.15 13.57 0.23
N SER A 34 1.89 14.26 -0.64
CA SER A 34 1.47 15.52 -1.25
C SER A 34 0.67 15.36 -2.54
N ASP A 35 1.06 14.42 -3.40
CA ASP A 35 0.64 14.48 -4.81
C ASP A 35 -0.10 13.23 -5.30
N LEU A 36 -0.02 12.10 -4.59
CA LEU A 36 -0.63 10.85 -5.05
C LEU A 36 -2.15 10.99 -5.29
N GLU A 37 -2.84 11.74 -4.43
CA GLU A 37 -4.29 11.94 -4.53
C GLU A 37 -4.76 12.62 -5.83
N LYS A 38 -3.86 13.30 -6.55
CA LYS A 38 -4.15 13.90 -7.86
C LYS A 38 -4.46 12.84 -8.92
N LEU A 39 -3.93 11.63 -8.76
CA LEU A 39 -4.11 10.52 -9.67
C LEU A 39 -5.45 9.78 -9.40
N ALA A 40 -6.54 10.54 -9.29
CA ALA A 40 -7.87 10.05 -8.89
C ALA A 40 -8.49 9.00 -9.84
N ASN A 41 -7.91 8.80 -11.03
CA ASN A 41 -8.32 7.78 -12.00
C ASN A 41 -7.56 6.46 -11.87
N LEU A 42 -6.59 6.35 -10.95
CA LEU A 42 -5.83 5.12 -10.75
C LEU A 42 -6.73 3.96 -10.33
N THR A 43 -6.57 2.86 -11.04
CA THR A 43 -7.15 1.55 -10.75
C THR A 43 -6.08 0.54 -10.33
N HIS A 44 -4.83 0.71 -10.74
CA HIS A 44 -3.74 -0.21 -10.42
C HIS A 44 -2.52 0.58 -9.93
N LEU A 45 -2.07 0.30 -8.71
CA LEU A 45 -0.90 0.92 -8.11
C LEU A 45 0.06 -0.16 -7.61
N ASN A 46 1.26 -0.20 -8.17
CA ASN A 46 2.34 -1.07 -7.70
C ASN A 46 3.51 -0.23 -7.16
N LEU A 47 3.75 -0.35 -5.85
CA LEU A 47 4.85 0.26 -5.11
C LEU A 47 5.75 -0.80 -4.46
N SER A 48 5.69 -2.04 -4.94
CA SER A 48 6.48 -3.13 -4.36
C SER A 48 7.98 -2.82 -4.47
N ASN A 49 8.71 -2.99 -3.37
CA ASN A 49 10.15 -2.76 -3.32
C ASN A 49 10.58 -1.36 -3.83
N SER A 50 9.73 -0.33 -3.71
CA SER A 50 9.96 1.01 -4.29
C SER A 50 10.66 2.01 -3.33
N GLY A 51 11.41 1.51 -2.34
CA GLY A 51 12.16 2.35 -1.41
C GLY A 51 11.30 3.13 -0.40
N LEU A 52 10.14 2.60 0.01
CA LEU A 52 9.29 3.16 1.08
C LEU A 52 9.90 2.98 2.49
N LEU A 53 11.12 3.50 2.68
CA LEU A 53 11.94 3.26 3.88
C LEU A 53 11.60 4.16 5.07
N GLU A 54 10.73 5.17 4.90
CA GLU A 54 10.24 5.99 6.03
C GLU A 54 9.35 5.19 7.00
N GLY A 55 9.11 3.92 6.72
CA GLY A 55 8.56 2.96 7.68
C GLY A 55 7.06 3.03 7.92
N GLN A 56 6.33 3.93 7.24
CA GLN A 56 4.87 4.02 7.32
C GLN A 56 4.26 4.25 5.94
N VAL A 57 3.23 3.47 5.62
CA VAL A 57 2.45 3.64 4.38
C VAL A 57 1.72 5.01 4.40
N PRO A 58 1.86 5.84 3.35
CA PRO A 58 1.16 7.12 3.25
C PRO A 58 -0.36 6.99 3.16
N ILE A 59 -1.09 7.79 3.95
CA ILE A 59 -2.57 7.76 3.99
C ILE A 59 -3.24 8.19 2.69
N SER A 60 -2.53 8.92 1.83
CA SER A 60 -3.03 9.40 0.54
C SER A 60 -3.48 8.26 -0.37
N ILE A 61 -2.95 7.04 -0.20
CA ILE A 61 -3.42 5.85 -0.92
C ILE A 61 -4.92 5.60 -0.67
N SER A 62 -5.44 5.88 0.53
CA SER A 62 -6.86 5.69 0.86
C SER A 62 -7.81 6.63 0.08
N ARG A 63 -7.26 7.66 -0.59
CA ARG A 63 -8.02 8.60 -1.42
C ARG A 63 -8.19 8.11 -2.86
N LEU A 64 -7.46 7.06 -3.26
CA LEU A 64 -7.56 6.48 -4.60
C LEU A 64 -8.74 5.48 -4.67
N THR A 65 -9.96 5.98 -4.55
CA THR A 65 -11.19 5.18 -4.39
C THR A 65 -11.54 4.28 -5.59
N LYS A 66 -10.89 4.48 -6.74
CA LYS A 66 -11.03 3.64 -7.93
C LYS A 66 -10.05 2.46 -7.97
N LEU A 67 -9.18 2.31 -6.97
CA LEU A 67 -8.22 1.20 -6.93
C LEU A 67 -8.93 -0.16 -6.95
N VAL A 68 -8.44 -0.99 -7.85
CA VAL A 68 -8.77 -2.40 -8.05
C VAL A 68 -7.60 -3.26 -7.57
N SER A 69 -6.36 -2.82 -7.77
CA SER A 69 -5.15 -3.54 -7.34
C SER A 69 -4.18 -2.60 -6.62
N LEU A 70 -3.73 -3.03 -5.44
CA LEU A 70 -2.73 -2.36 -4.64
C LEU A 70 -1.64 -3.36 -4.22
N ASP A 71 -0.40 -3.05 -4.58
CA ASP A 71 0.77 -3.82 -4.18
C ASP A 71 1.77 -2.94 -3.42
N LEU A 72 2.00 -3.27 -2.16
CA LEU A 72 2.94 -2.61 -1.25
C LEU A 72 4.08 -3.53 -0.79
N SER A 73 4.23 -4.69 -1.44
CA SER A 73 5.09 -5.78 -0.99
C SER A 73 6.56 -5.37 -0.83
N GLN A 74 7.24 -5.90 0.19
CA GLN A 74 8.65 -5.67 0.49
C GLN A 74 9.40 -6.99 0.62
N ASP A 75 10.00 -7.46 -0.49
CA ASP A 75 10.79 -8.70 -0.49
C ASP A 75 12.24 -8.46 -0.06
N PHE A 76 12.84 -7.31 -0.41
CA PHE A 76 14.25 -7.02 -0.07
C PHE A 76 14.45 -6.49 1.35
N HIS A 77 13.45 -5.82 1.91
CA HIS A 77 13.51 -5.23 3.26
C HIS A 77 12.20 -5.53 4.01
N PRO A 78 11.90 -6.82 4.28
CA PRO A 78 10.66 -7.20 4.94
C PRO A 78 10.57 -6.56 6.33
N HIS A 79 9.34 -6.31 6.76
CA HIS A 79 8.94 -5.72 8.05
C HIS A 79 9.37 -4.26 8.28
N THR A 80 10.03 -3.62 7.31
CA THR A 80 10.42 -2.20 7.41
C THR A 80 9.23 -1.26 7.20
N LEU A 81 8.38 -1.55 6.21
CA LEU A 81 7.16 -0.80 5.94
C LEU A 81 6.05 -1.23 6.91
N LYS A 82 5.43 -0.27 7.60
CA LYS A 82 4.39 -0.53 8.60
C LYS A 82 3.05 0.08 8.20
N LEU A 83 1.99 -0.60 8.62
CA LEU A 83 0.65 -0.05 8.74
C LEU A 83 0.30 0.03 10.21
N GLU A 84 0.74 1.09 10.89
CA GLU A 84 0.47 1.31 12.32
C GLU A 84 -0.48 2.49 12.54
N LYS A 85 -0.07 3.69 12.10
CA LYS A 85 -0.87 4.90 12.18
C LYS A 85 -0.65 5.75 10.91
N PRO A 86 -1.62 5.77 9.98
CA PRO A 86 -2.86 4.99 9.98
C PRO A 86 -2.61 3.48 9.81
N ASP A 87 -3.55 2.69 10.33
CA ASP A 87 -3.54 1.23 10.24
C ASP A 87 -4.14 0.73 8.92
N LEU A 88 -4.17 -0.60 8.75
CA LEU A 88 -4.73 -1.26 7.56
C LEU A 88 -6.19 -0.87 7.32
N GLY A 89 -7.01 -0.80 8.37
CA GLY A 89 -8.43 -0.49 8.26
C GLY A 89 -8.65 0.91 7.73
N ILE A 90 -7.93 1.89 8.27
CA ILE A 90 -8.00 3.27 7.77
C ILE A 90 -7.52 3.35 6.31
N LEU A 91 -6.47 2.61 5.95
CA LEU A 91 -5.94 2.61 4.57
C LEU A 91 -6.99 2.13 3.56
N ILE A 92 -7.65 1.01 3.83
CA ILE A 92 -8.53 0.36 2.85
C ILE A 92 -10.01 0.75 3.00
N ARG A 93 -10.38 1.53 4.02
CA ARG A 93 -11.77 1.90 4.34
C ARG A 93 -12.58 2.41 3.15
N ASN A 94 -11.94 3.17 2.25
CA ASN A 94 -12.59 3.80 1.11
C ASN A 94 -12.29 3.10 -0.23
N LEU A 95 -11.57 1.98 -0.21
CA LEU A 95 -11.15 1.24 -1.40
C LEU A 95 -12.19 0.15 -1.74
N SER A 96 -13.45 0.55 -1.92
CA SER A 96 -14.58 -0.40 -2.11
C SER A 96 -14.50 -1.23 -3.40
N ASN A 97 -13.69 -0.79 -4.38
CA ASN A 97 -13.45 -1.51 -5.63
C ASN A 97 -12.27 -2.49 -5.55
N LEU A 98 -11.56 -2.55 -4.42
CA LEU A 98 -10.33 -3.33 -4.29
C LEU A 98 -10.61 -4.83 -4.49
N LYS A 99 -9.87 -5.42 -5.43
CA LYS A 99 -9.92 -6.86 -5.77
C LYS A 99 -8.62 -7.57 -5.45
N GLN A 100 -7.49 -6.86 -5.48
CA GLN A 100 -6.19 -7.45 -5.24
C GLN A 100 -5.41 -6.60 -4.25
N LEU A 101 -4.93 -7.24 -3.18
CA LEU A 101 -4.15 -6.60 -2.13
C LEU A 101 -2.94 -7.46 -1.81
N TYR A 102 -1.75 -6.92 -2.08
CA TYR A 102 -0.47 -7.57 -1.80
C TYR A 102 0.25 -6.77 -0.73
N LEU A 103 0.48 -7.41 0.42
CA LEU A 103 1.11 -6.85 1.60
C LEU A 103 2.28 -7.72 2.05
N ASP A 104 2.92 -8.45 1.14
CA ASP A 104 4.01 -9.37 1.48
C ASP A 104 5.16 -8.60 2.15
N GLY A 105 5.68 -9.09 3.28
CA GLY A 105 6.72 -8.38 4.01
C GLY A 105 6.28 -7.05 4.66
N VAL A 106 5.00 -6.66 4.63
CA VAL A 106 4.51 -5.45 5.31
C VAL A 106 4.21 -5.78 6.77
N ASN A 107 4.53 -4.88 7.70
CA ASN A 107 4.15 -5.06 9.10
C ASN A 107 2.74 -4.52 9.36
N ILE A 108 1.77 -5.42 9.51
CA ILE A 108 0.36 -5.09 9.82
C ILE A 108 -0.02 -5.41 11.28
N SER A 109 0.95 -5.57 12.19
CA SER A 109 0.72 -6.02 13.58
C SER A 109 -0.17 -5.11 14.40
N SER A 110 -0.32 -3.84 14.03
CA SER A 110 -1.24 -2.90 14.67
C SER A 110 -2.71 -3.35 14.57
N SER A 111 -3.06 -4.08 13.51
CA SER A 111 -4.41 -4.60 13.29
C SER A 111 -4.70 -5.82 14.17
N GLY A 112 -3.69 -6.35 14.88
CA GLY A 112 -3.82 -7.47 15.80
C GLY A 112 -4.53 -8.65 15.16
N THR A 113 -5.43 -9.31 15.89
CA THR A 113 -6.28 -10.40 15.38
C THR A 113 -7.46 -9.92 14.53
N LYS A 114 -7.70 -8.60 14.46
CA LYS A 114 -8.85 -8.00 13.75
C LYS A 114 -8.56 -7.71 12.28
N TRP A 115 -7.36 -7.98 11.79
CA TRP A 115 -6.97 -7.71 10.40
C TRP A 115 -7.91 -8.39 9.40
N CYS A 116 -8.31 -9.64 9.65
CA CYS A 116 -9.17 -10.41 8.75
C CYS A 116 -10.58 -9.79 8.70
N GLN A 117 -11.16 -9.48 9.86
CA GLN A 117 -12.45 -8.77 9.95
C GLN A 117 -12.39 -7.42 9.25
N THR A 118 -11.30 -6.67 9.44
CA THR A 118 -11.07 -5.36 8.82
C THR A 118 -11.10 -5.44 7.29
N ILE A 119 -10.44 -6.45 6.72
CA ILE A 119 -10.45 -6.70 5.26
C ILE A 119 -11.85 -7.11 4.81
N SER A 120 -12.51 -8.02 5.52
CA SER A 120 -13.86 -8.49 5.18
C SER A 120 -14.89 -7.35 5.16
N ASP A 121 -14.81 -6.42 6.11
CA ASP A 121 -15.74 -5.29 6.22
C ASP A 121 -15.48 -4.21 5.17
N SER A 122 -14.20 -3.90 4.91
CA SER A 122 -13.82 -2.77 4.07
C SER A 122 -13.66 -3.12 2.59
N ALA A 123 -13.30 -4.37 2.29
CA ALA A 123 -13.07 -4.88 0.94
C ALA A 123 -13.76 -6.25 0.75
N PRO A 124 -15.09 -6.35 0.90
CA PRO A 124 -15.82 -7.62 0.78
C PRO A 124 -15.71 -8.26 -0.61
N GLY A 125 -15.31 -7.49 -1.62
CA GLY A 125 -15.11 -7.97 -2.98
C GLY A 125 -13.69 -8.42 -3.30
N LEU A 126 -12.79 -8.54 -2.30
CA LEU A 126 -11.41 -8.93 -2.49
C LEU A 126 -11.31 -10.35 -3.07
N GLN A 127 -10.51 -10.51 -4.12
CA GLN A 127 -10.30 -11.77 -4.85
C GLN A 127 -8.90 -12.34 -4.62
N THR A 128 -7.92 -11.47 -4.34
CA THR A 128 -6.54 -11.86 -4.09
C THR A 128 -6.01 -11.13 -2.87
N LEU A 129 -5.53 -11.89 -1.89
CA LEU A 129 -4.83 -11.39 -0.73
C LEU A 129 -3.50 -12.13 -0.59
N SER A 130 -2.39 -11.39 -0.57
CA SER A 130 -1.07 -11.94 -0.30
C SER A 130 -0.48 -11.32 0.96
N LEU A 131 -0.10 -12.20 1.90
CA LEU A 131 0.46 -11.88 3.21
C LEU A 131 1.71 -12.73 3.52
N ARG A 132 2.49 -13.11 2.50
CA ARG A 132 3.75 -13.84 2.69
C ARG A 132 4.68 -13.04 3.57
N VAL A 133 5.44 -13.70 4.43
CA VAL A 133 6.46 -13.04 5.28
C VAL A 133 5.84 -11.89 6.10
N ASN A 134 4.61 -12.03 6.59
CA ASN A 134 3.98 -11.06 7.49
C ASN A 134 4.10 -11.52 8.95
N THR A 135 4.22 -10.57 9.87
CA THR A 135 4.33 -10.85 11.32
C THR A 135 3.02 -11.32 11.96
N VAL A 136 1.87 -11.02 11.35
CA VAL A 136 0.54 -11.24 11.96
C VAL A 136 -0.04 -12.62 11.68
N VAL A 137 0.35 -13.26 10.59
CA VAL A 137 -0.19 -14.57 10.19
C VAL A 137 0.29 -15.72 11.12
N ASN A 138 1.28 -15.45 11.99
CA ASN A 138 1.86 -16.45 12.91
C ASN A 138 1.40 -16.31 14.38
N LEU A 139 0.41 -15.46 14.68
CA LEU A 139 -0.04 -15.26 16.07
C LEU A 139 -1.04 -16.32 16.57
N GLU A 140 -1.48 -17.26 15.73
CA GLU A 140 -2.40 -18.35 16.13
C GLU A 140 -1.69 -19.62 16.65
N SER A 141 -0.37 -19.56 16.91
CA SER A 141 0.40 -20.74 17.35
C SER A 141 0.89 -20.70 18.80
N GLN A 142 0.36 -19.82 19.65
CA GLN A 142 0.62 -19.85 21.11
C GLN A 142 -0.66 -19.71 21.92
#